data_AF-A0A2H5RHP4-F1
#
_entry.id   AF-A0A2H5RHP4-F1
#
_cell.length_a   1.000
_cell.length_b   1.000
_cell.length_c   1.000
_cell.angle_alpha   90.00
_cell.angle_beta   90.00
_cell.angle_gamma   90.00
#
_symmetry.space_group_name_H-M   'P 1'
#
loop_
_entity.id
_entity.type
_entity.pdbx_description
1 polymer ?
#
loop_
_entity_poly.entity_id
_entity_poly.type
_entity_poly.pdbx_seq_one_letter_code
_entity_poly.pdbx_strand_id
1 'polypeptide(L)'
;MAELVVAKTAIPLILTFLGQFAKKFKGFKTSATVTINNKHREMKLIAPEIFSPGEIENPLDWSINPGETPKPSKFFAKIGKFTSQGMITYEIFGQRGPNGSPLYLIVTWKVKLNGGSNSIGIDVLEYEDHPLKNKSLEEKYNLYKELHKRNAGQTEWPTYNNGAFFSIGGTVDTKRNAKIIITFDHNRRNPF
;
A
#
# COMPACT_ATOMS: atom_id res chain seq x y z
N MET A 1 24.54 21.00 51.34
CA MET A 1 25.45 19.99 50.75
C MET A 1 24.72 18.77 50.17
N ALA A 2 23.58 18.33 50.74
CA ALA A 2 22.81 17.20 50.21
C ALA A 2 22.03 17.50 48.91
N GLU A 3 21.46 18.71 48.76
CA GLU A 3 20.62 19.06 47.61
C GLU A 3 21.40 19.15 46.27
N LEU A 4 22.69 19.51 46.32
CA LEU A 4 23.52 19.65 45.12
C LEU A 4 23.91 18.29 44.50
N VAL A 5 23.94 17.22 45.30
CA VAL A 5 24.29 15.85 44.87
C VAL A 5 23.09 15.18 44.20
N VAL A 6 21.88 15.46 44.67
CA VAL A 6 20.62 14.95 44.08
C VAL A 6 20.37 15.59 42.70
N ALA A 7 20.66 16.89 42.53
CA ALA A 7 20.51 17.57 41.25
C ALA A 7 21.47 17.02 40.16
N LYS A 8 22.71 16.67 40.52
CA LYS A 8 23.72 16.14 39.56
C LYS A 8 23.42 14.71 39.08
N THR A 9 22.69 13.92 39.86
CA THR A 9 22.31 12.54 39.49
C THR A 9 20.96 12.46 38.78
N ALA A 10 20.04 13.41 39.04
CA ALA A 10 18.74 13.47 38.37
C ALA A 10 18.82 13.91 36.90
N ILE A 11 19.69 14.88 36.57
CA ILE A 11 19.87 15.40 35.19
C ILE A 11 20.28 14.31 34.19
N PRO A 12 21.31 13.48 34.44
CA PRO A 12 21.69 12.43 33.49
C PRO A 12 20.60 11.35 33.38
N LEU A 13 19.86 11.04 34.45
CA LEU A 13 18.74 10.10 34.39
C LEU A 13 17.60 10.61 33.48
N ILE A 14 17.24 11.89 33.61
CA ILE A 14 16.19 12.53 32.77
C ILE A 14 16.61 12.57 31.30
N LEU A 15 17.89 12.89 31.00
CA LEU A 15 18.44 12.85 29.65
C LEU A 15 18.47 11.43 29.06
N THR A 16 18.76 10.42 29.87
CA THR A 16 18.75 9.02 29.43
C THR A 16 17.32 8.53 29.17
N PHE A 17 16.37 8.92 30.01
CA PHE A 17 14.94 8.65 29.80
C PHE A 17 14.40 9.38 28.57
N LEU A 18 14.73 10.66 28.36
CA LEU A 18 14.38 11.41 27.16
C LEU A 18 15.02 10.82 25.90
N GLY A 19 16.25 10.33 25.98
CA GLY A 19 16.94 9.62 24.89
C GLY A 19 16.28 8.28 24.57
N GLN A 20 15.80 7.54 25.57
CA GLN A 20 15.02 6.32 25.36
C GLN A 20 13.60 6.62 24.81
N PHE A 21 12.96 7.69 25.28
CA PHE A 21 11.70 8.16 24.73
C PHE A 21 11.86 8.63 23.29
N ALA A 22 12.89 9.39 22.96
CA ALA A 22 13.20 9.82 21.59
C ALA A 22 13.51 8.63 20.66
N LYS A 23 14.18 7.58 21.16
CA LYS A 23 14.39 6.32 20.41
C LYS A 23 13.10 5.51 20.21
N LYS A 24 12.10 5.63 21.11
CA LYS A 24 10.78 4.98 20.98
C LYS A 24 9.69 5.86 20.36
N PHE A 25 9.90 7.17 20.27
CA PHE A 25 8.95 8.10 19.66
C PHE A 25 9.02 7.95 18.14
N LYS A 26 8.23 7.02 17.59
CA LYS A 26 8.04 6.90 16.13
C LYS A 26 7.32 8.11 15.51
N GLY A 27 7.06 9.16 16.29
CA GLY A 27 6.38 10.38 15.86
C GLY A 27 4.92 10.15 15.45
N PHE A 28 4.23 11.23 15.14
CA PHE A 28 2.92 11.24 14.48
C PHE A 28 3.06 10.77 13.01
N LYS A 29 3.48 9.52 12.78
CA LYS A 29 3.61 8.94 11.44
C LYS A 29 2.30 8.27 11.05
N THR A 30 1.79 8.63 9.88
CA THR A 30 0.72 7.88 9.21
C THR A 30 1.27 6.59 8.63
N SER A 31 0.44 5.55 8.57
CA SER A 31 0.78 4.29 7.92
C SER A 31 -0.41 3.72 7.15
N ALA A 32 -0.10 2.89 6.15
CA ALA A 32 -1.08 2.09 5.42
C ALA A 32 -0.71 0.63 5.58
N THR A 33 -1.60 -0.18 6.13
CA THR A 33 -1.48 -1.64 6.17
C THR A 33 -2.34 -2.21 5.05
N VAL A 34 -1.70 -2.68 3.99
CA VAL A 34 -2.34 -3.24 2.80
C VAL A 34 -2.40 -4.75 2.93
N THR A 35 -3.60 -5.30 2.75
CA THR A 35 -3.86 -6.74 2.72
C THR A 35 -4.56 -7.05 1.40
N ILE A 36 -4.01 -7.99 0.62
CA ILE A 36 -4.58 -8.40 -0.66
C ILE A 36 -5.08 -9.84 -0.51
N ASN A 37 -6.39 -10.02 -0.64
CA ASN A 37 -7.08 -11.29 -0.54
C ASN A 37 -7.30 -11.85 -1.94
N ASN A 38 -6.59 -12.91 -2.32
CA ASN A 38 -6.88 -13.65 -3.54
C ASN A 38 -7.92 -14.75 -3.26
N LYS A 39 -9.18 -14.45 -3.56
CA LYS A 39 -10.33 -15.36 -3.49
C LYS A 39 -10.68 -15.99 -4.84
N HIS A 40 -9.97 -15.61 -5.90
CA HIS A 40 -10.12 -16.26 -7.18
C HIS A 40 -9.67 -17.73 -7.07
N ARG A 41 -10.18 -18.61 -7.94
CA ARG A 41 -9.90 -20.06 -7.88
C ARG A 41 -8.63 -20.48 -8.63
N GLU A 42 -8.35 -19.81 -9.74
CA GLU A 42 -7.28 -20.23 -10.66
C GLU A 42 -6.16 -19.19 -10.79
N MET A 43 -6.53 -17.92 -11.00
CA MET A 43 -5.60 -16.82 -11.21
C MET A 43 -4.77 -16.44 -9.98
N LYS A 44 -3.55 -15.98 -10.25
CA LYS A 44 -2.56 -15.60 -9.24
C LYS A 44 -2.14 -14.15 -9.44
N LEU A 45 -1.70 -13.52 -8.36
CA LEU A 45 -1.01 -12.25 -8.42
C LEU A 45 0.48 -12.52 -8.25
N ILE A 46 1.33 -12.08 -9.17
CA ILE A 46 2.77 -12.40 -9.16
C ILE A 46 3.64 -11.17 -9.42
N ALA A 47 4.94 -11.32 -9.17
CA ALA A 47 6.00 -10.37 -9.53
C ALA A 47 5.68 -8.92 -9.10
N PRO A 48 5.50 -8.67 -7.79
CA PRO A 48 5.15 -7.35 -7.33
C PRO A 48 6.29 -6.35 -7.48
N GLU A 49 5.91 -5.10 -7.70
CA GLU A 49 6.79 -3.95 -7.51
C GLU A 49 6.10 -2.89 -6.66
N ILE A 50 6.92 -2.05 -6.05
CA ILE A 50 6.47 -1.06 -5.09
C ILE A 50 7.10 0.29 -5.39
N PHE A 51 6.27 1.32 -5.29
CA PHE A 51 6.72 2.68 -5.05
C PHE A 51 6.20 3.15 -3.69
N SER A 52 7.08 3.31 -2.71
CA SER A 52 6.78 3.91 -1.41
C SER A 52 7.97 4.76 -0.97
N PRO A 53 7.79 6.06 -0.66
CA PRO A 53 8.87 6.94 -0.25
C PRO A 53 9.28 6.78 1.21
N GLY A 54 8.53 6.01 2.01
CA GLY A 54 8.84 5.74 3.42
C GLY A 54 9.16 4.27 3.68
N GLU A 55 9.40 3.97 4.95
CA GLU A 55 9.77 2.62 5.42
C GLU A 55 8.66 1.59 5.13
N ILE A 56 9.08 0.35 4.85
CA ILE A 56 8.21 -0.79 4.61
C ILE A 56 8.48 -1.83 5.70
N GLU A 57 7.42 -2.27 6.37
CA GLU A 57 7.43 -3.37 7.33
C GLU A 57 6.62 -4.52 6.71
N ASN A 58 7.21 -5.73 6.70
CA ASN A 58 6.73 -6.90 5.95
C ASN A 58 6.66 -6.64 4.44
N PRO A 59 7.68 -7.03 3.66
CA PRO A 59 7.66 -6.87 2.21
C PRO A 59 6.49 -7.65 1.60
N LEU A 60 6.14 -7.30 0.37
CA LEU A 60 5.12 -8.01 -0.39
C LEU A 60 5.56 -9.45 -0.69
N ASP A 61 4.63 -10.39 -0.57
CA ASP A 61 4.86 -11.76 -1.05
C ASP A 61 5.01 -11.72 -2.58
N TRP A 62 6.02 -12.46 -3.09
CA TRP A 62 6.31 -12.53 -4.53
C TRP A 62 5.12 -13.05 -5.36
N SER A 63 4.30 -13.90 -4.75
CA SER A 63 3.07 -14.42 -5.32
C SER A 63 1.98 -14.51 -4.27
N ILE A 64 0.73 -14.28 -4.67
CA ILE A 64 -0.47 -14.51 -3.86
C ILE A 64 -1.33 -15.53 -4.59
N ASN A 65 -1.32 -16.78 -4.12
CA ASN A 65 -2.11 -17.85 -4.74
C ASN A 65 -3.58 -17.81 -4.27
N PRO A 66 -4.50 -18.37 -5.06
CA PRO A 66 -5.86 -18.69 -4.65
C PRO A 66 -5.97 -19.31 -3.26
N GLY A 67 -6.79 -18.72 -2.39
CA GLY A 67 -7.16 -19.32 -1.10
C GLY A 67 -6.09 -19.28 -0.01
N GLU A 68 -4.93 -18.68 -0.27
CA GLU A 68 -3.90 -18.47 0.75
C GLU A 68 -4.32 -17.43 1.79
N THR A 69 -3.83 -17.62 3.03
CA THR A 69 -4.01 -16.62 4.09
C THR A 69 -3.21 -15.37 3.73
N PRO A 70 -3.87 -14.21 3.61
CA PRO A 70 -3.23 -12.98 3.16
C PRO A 70 -2.28 -12.45 4.25
N LYS A 71 -1.06 -12.06 3.85
CA LYS A 71 -0.13 -11.38 4.74
C LYS A 71 -0.20 -9.86 4.55
N PRO A 72 -0.38 -9.08 5.63
CA PRO A 72 -0.42 -7.63 5.53
C PRO A 72 0.98 -7.03 5.39
N SER A 73 1.14 -6.13 4.41
CA SER A 73 2.33 -5.28 4.26
C SER A 73 2.04 -3.88 4.75
N LYS A 74 2.99 -3.25 5.45
CA LYS A 74 2.78 -1.96 6.09
C LYS A 74 3.76 -0.91 5.60
N PHE A 75 3.21 0.24 5.21
CA PHE A 75 3.92 1.34 4.57
C PHE A 75 3.80 2.60 5.40
N PHE A 76 4.93 3.11 5.87
CA PHE A 76 4.99 4.32 6.68
C PHE A 76 5.20 5.57 5.84
N ALA A 77 4.74 6.71 6.36
CA ALA A 77 5.17 8.00 5.84
C ALA A 77 6.71 8.14 5.89
N LYS A 78 7.27 8.78 4.87
CA LYS A 78 8.68 9.21 4.86
C LYS A 78 8.97 10.08 6.09
N ILE A 79 10.17 9.96 6.66
CA ILE A 79 10.63 10.83 7.75
C ILE A 79 10.47 12.31 7.34
N GLY A 80 9.88 13.12 8.23
CA GLY A 80 9.58 14.54 7.96
C GLY A 80 8.32 14.78 7.11
N LYS A 81 7.56 13.74 6.75
CA LYS A 81 6.25 13.85 6.08
C LYS A 81 5.15 13.25 6.96
N PHE A 82 3.93 13.75 6.78
CA PHE A 82 2.73 13.35 7.53
C PHE A 82 1.71 12.60 6.68
N THR A 83 2.13 12.10 5.52
CA THR A 83 1.27 11.37 4.58
C THR A 83 1.97 10.11 4.14
N SER A 84 1.35 8.96 4.41
CA SER A 84 1.77 7.69 3.81
C SER A 84 1.10 7.60 2.45
N GLN A 85 1.91 7.42 1.42
CA GLN A 85 1.43 7.31 0.06
C GLN A 85 2.31 6.36 -0.72
N GLY A 86 1.75 5.74 -1.74
CA GLY A 86 2.51 4.83 -2.57
C GLY A 86 1.64 4.09 -3.55
N MET A 87 2.27 3.14 -4.22
CA MET A 87 1.68 2.28 -5.20
C MET A 87 2.29 0.88 -5.09
N ILE A 88 1.44 -0.12 -5.23
CA ILE A 88 1.80 -1.53 -5.36
C ILE A 88 1.24 -2.00 -6.69
N THR A 89 1.99 -2.83 -7.38
CA THR A 89 1.57 -3.45 -8.62
C THR A 89 1.81 -4.96 -8.56
N TYR A 90 0.92 -5.74 -9.15
CA TYR A 90 1.06 -7.19 -9.32
C TYR A 90 0.63 -7.56 -10.73
N GLU A 91 1.36 -8.45 -11.39
CA GLU A 91 0.86 -9.09 -12.62
C GLU A 91 -0.28 -10.05 -12.26
N ILE A 92 -1.36 -10.01 -13.03
CA ILE A 92 -2.49 -10.93 -12.95
C ILE A 92 -2.20 -12.12 -13.87
N PHE A 93 -1.67 -13.19 -13.29
CA PHE A 93 -1.37 -14.41 -14.03
C PHE A 93 -2.63 -15.25 -14.22
N GLY A 94 -2.97 -15.50 -15.49
CA GLY A 94 -4.14 -16.28 -15.91
C GLY A 94 -5.07 -15.55 -16.87
N GLN A 95 -4.88 -14.24 -17.10
CA GLN A 95 -5.57 -13.49 -18.14
C GLN A 95 -4.63 -12.44 -18.76
N ARG A 96 -4.70 -12.27 -20.08
CA ARG A 96 -4.00 -11.22 -20.82
C ARG A 96 -4.97 -10.11 -21.22
N GLY A 97 -4.43 -8.93 -21.48
CA GLY A 97 -5.20 -7.80 -21.98
C GLY A 97 -5.58 -7.99 -23.46
N PRO A 98 -6.40 -7.08 -24.01
CA PRO A 98 -6.82 -7.12 -25.41
C PRO A 98 -5.66 -7.14 -26.42
N ASN A 99 -4.51 -6.57 -26.06
CA ASN A 99 -3.32 -6.56 -26.91
C ASN A 99 -2.37 -7.75 -26.64
N GLY A 100 -2.79 -8.72 -25.82
CA GLY A 100 -2.01 -9.92 -25.47
C GLY A 100 -0.91 -9.70 -24.43
N SER A 101 -0.76 -8.47 -23.94
CA SER A 101 0.23 -8.15 -22.90
C SER A 101 -0.31 -8.48 -21.50
N PRO A 102 0.57 -8.63 -20.51
CA PRO A 102 0.13 -8.89 -19.14
C PRO A 102 -0.78 -7.79 -18.59
N LEU A 103 -1.76 -8.19 -17.80
CA LEU A 103 -2.58 -7.28 -17.01
C LEU A 103 -1.93 -7.09 -15.64
N TYR A 104 -1.93 -5.86 -15.14
CA TYR A 104 -1.39 -5.52 -13.83
C TYR A 104 -2.49 -4.95 -12.94
N LEU A 105 -2.68 -5.57 -11.77
CA LEU A 105 -3.39 -4.96 -10.65
C LEU A 105 -2.52 -3.84 -10.10
N ILE A 106 -3.06 -2.64 -10.01
CA ILE A 106 -2.39 -1.48 -9.47
C ILE A 106 -3.20 -0.91 -8.32
N VAL A 107 -2.57 -0.77 -7.15
CA VAL A 107 -3.19 -0.25 -5.94
C VAL A 107 -2.40 0.96 -5.48
N THR A 108 -3.04 2.12 -5.45
CA THR A 108 -2.48 3.39 -4.96
C THR A 108 -3.17 3.79 -3.67
N TRP A 109 -2.43 4.45 -2.77
CA TRP A 109 -3.02 4.97 -1.53
C TRP A 109 -2.47 6.32 -1.12
N LYS A 110 -3.27 7.02 -0.31
CA LYS A 110 -2.87 8.23 0.40
C LYS A 110 -3.58 8.29 1.76
N VAL A 111 -2.79 8.15 2.83
CA VAL A 111 -3.25 8.21 4.23
C VAL A 111 -2.75 9.49 4.87
N LYS A 112 -3.66 10.29 5.41
CA LYS A 112 -3.38 11.62 5.96
C LYS A 112 -3.42 11.61 7.49
N LEU A 113 -2.71 12.56 8.11
CA LEU A 113 -2.60 12.65 9.56
C LEU A 113 -3.88 13.19 10.22
N ASN A 114 -4.45 14.29 9.69
CA ASN A 114 -5.65 14.96 10.19
C ASN A 114 -6.42 15.64 9.03
N GLY A 115 -7.76 15.76 9.15
CA GLY A 115 -8.59 16.71 8.40
C GLY A 115 -8.88 16.38 6.92
N GLY A 116 -8.45 15.23 6.41
CA GLY A 116 -8.80 14.80 5.05
C GLY A 116 -9.03 13.30 4.97
N SER A 117 -10.00 12.89 4.15
CA SER A 117 -10.28 11.47 3.93
C SER A 117 -9.07 10.77 3.32
N ASN A 118 -8.78 9.58 3.85
CA ASN A 118 -7.88 8.63 3.21
C ASN A 118 -8.47 8.22 1.86
N SER A 119 -7.60 7.93 0.90
CA SER A 119 -8.03 7.50 -0.42
C SER A 119 -7.23 6.30 -0.88
N ILE A 120 -7.92 5.43 -1.61
CA ILE A 120 -7.35 4.35 -2.40
C ILE A 120 -7.80 4.51 -3.84
N GLY A 121 -6.93 4.16 -4.77
CA GLY A 121 -7.27 3.98 -6.17
C GLY A 121 -6.84 2.58 -6.59
N ILE A 122 -7.71 1.86 -7.27
CA ILE A 122 -7.44 0.52 -7.79
C ILE A 122 -7.64 0.53 -9.29
N ASP A 123 -6.73 -0.11 -9.99
CA ASP A 123 -6.71 -0.19 -11.44
C ASP A 123 -6.32 -1.56 -11.92
N VAL A 124 -6.73 -1.86 -13.15
CA VAL A 124 -6.20 -2.95 -13.94
C VAL A 124 -5.85 -2.43 -15.31
N LEU A 125 -4.58 -2.49 -15.64
CA LEU A 125 -4.04 -1.95 -16.89
C LEU A 125 -3.13 -2.95 -17.56
N GLU A 126 -3.12 -2.90 -18.87
CA GLU A 126 -2.23 -3.68 -19.71
C GLU A 126 -0.89 -2.95 -19.89
N TYR A 127 0.22 -3.66 -19.70
CA TYR A 127 1.57 -3.15 -20.00
C TYR A 127 2.43 -4.26 -20.61
N GLU A 128 3.28 -3.92 -21.58
CA GLU A 128 4.24 -4.87 -22.18
C GLU A 128 5.27 -5.35 -21.15
N ASP A 129 5.86 -4.40 -20.41
CA ASP A 129 6.76 -4.62 -19.29
C ASP A 129 6.10 -4.19 -17.98
N HIS A 130 6.59 -4.72 -16.86
CA HIS A 130 6.08 -4.34 -15.55
C HIS A 130 6.08 -2.80 -15.36
N PRO A 131 4.97 -2.15 -14.96
CA PRO A 131 4.76 -0.69 -15.03
C PRO A 131 5.77 0.16 -14.24
N LEU A 132 6.40 -0.42 -13.22
CA LEU A 132 7.43 0.22 -12.40
C LEU A 132 8.87 -0.15 -12.79
N LYS A 133 9.06 -1.07 -13.73
CA LYS A 133 10.38 -1.56 -14.15
C LYS A 133 11.13 -0.46 -14.89
N ASN A 134 12.44 -0.36 -14.65
CA ASN A 134 13.34 0.61 -15.29
C ASN A 134 12.96 2.10 -15.12
N LYS A 135 12.04 2.44 -14.22
CA LYS A 135 11.65 3.83 -13.93
C LYS A 135 12.48 4.42 -12.81
N SER A 136 12.92 5.66 -12.99
CA SER A 136 13.49 6.50 -11.94
C SER A 136 12.48 6.79 -10.83
N LEU A 137 12.95 7.25 -9.67
CA LEU A 137 12.08 7.59 -8.55
C LEU A 137 11.04 8.67 -8.90
N GLU A 138 11.43 9.64 -9.74
CA GLU A 138 10.56 10.71 -10.21
C GLU A 138 9.46 10.19 -11.15
N GLU A 139 9.82 9.32 -12.10
CA GLU A 139 8.84 8.69 -12.98
C GLU A 139 7.85 7.81 -12.22
N LYS A 140 8.32 7.03 -11.24
CA LYS A 140 7.45 6.24 -10.35
C LYS A 140 6.49 7.14 -9.57
N TYR A 141 6.97 8.29 -9.08
CA TYR A 141 6.13 9.26 -8.37
C TYR A 141 5.09 9.93 -9.28
N ASN A 142 5.47 10.29 -10.50
CA ASN A 142 4.56 10.88 -11.48
C ASN A 142 3.47 9.89 -11.91
N LEU A 143 3.84 8.63 -12.16
CA LEU A 143 2.87 7.56 -12.45
C LEU A 143 1.91 7.34 -11.28
N TYR A 144 2.42 7.28 -10.04
CA TYR A 144 1.56 7.22 -8.85
C TYR A 144 0.57 8.39 -8.80
N LYS A 145 1.02 9.63 -9.04
CA LYS A 145 0.13 10.80 -9.00
C LYS A 145 -0.97 10.72 -10.04
N GLU A 146 -0.62 10.30 -11.26
CA GLU A 146 -1.56 10.14 -12.38
C GLU A 146 -2.63 9.10 -12.04
N LEU A 147 -2.21 7.88 -11.71
CA LEU A 147 -3.11 6.76 -11.42
C LEU A 147 -3.95 7.01 -10.17
N HIS A 148 -3.35 7.57 -9.12
CA HIS A 148 -4.09 7.90 -7.92
C HIS A 148 -5.13 9.00 -8.20
N LYS A 149 -4.81 10.04 -8.97
CA LYS A 149 -5.79 11.08 -9.31
C LYS A 149 -6.96 10.52 -10.12
N ARG A 150 -6.71 9.57 -11.02
CA ARG A 150 -7.74 8.96 -11.88
C ARG A 150 -8.79 8.20 -11.07
N ASN A 151 -8.36 7.44 -10.06
CA ASN A 151 -9.22 6.44 -9.41
C ASN A 151 -9.37 6.59 -7.89
N ALA A 152 -8.74 7.61 -7.28
CA ALA A 152 -8.91 7.89 -5.87
C ALA A 152 -10.39 8.18 -5.53
N GLY A 153 -10.97 7.37 -4.66
CA GLY A 153 -12.33 7.58 -4.15
C GLY A 153 -13.43 6.98 -5.02
N GLN A 154 -13.10 6.18 -6.04
CA GLN A 154 -14.09 5.33 -6.70
C GLN A 154 -14.52 4.18 -5.78
N THR A 155 -15.81 3.82 -5.85
CA THR A 155 -16.40 2.70 -5.10
C THR A 155 -16.69 1.49 -5.98
N GLU A 156 -16.69 1.67 -7.30
CA GLU A 156 -16.88 0.63 -8.31
C GLU A 156 -15.64 0.56 -9.20
N TRP A 157 -15.14 -0.66 -9.43
CA TRP A 157 -13.89 -0.89 -10.14
C TRP A 157 -14.19 -1.53 -11.50
N PRO A 158 -13.44 -1.19 -12.56
CA PRO A 158 -13.83 -1.42 -13.96
C PRO A 158 -13.83 -2.89 -14.43
N THR A 159 -13.84 -3.87 -13.53
CA THR A 159 -13.70 -5.31 -13.86
C THR A 159 -15.02 -6.04 -14.10
N TYR A 160 -16.16 -5.46 -13.72
CA TYR A 160 -17.44 -6.18 -13.81
C TYR A 160 -18.00 -6.29 -15.24
N ASN A 161 -17.67 -5.35 -16.14
CA ASN A 161 -18.33 -5.20 -17.44
C ASN A 161 -17.37 -5.25 -18.65
N ASN A 162 -16.12 -5.70 -18.47
CA ASN A 162 -15.08 -5.63 -19.51
C ASN A 162 -14.58 -7.01 -19.98
N GLY A 163 -15.33 -8.08 -19.71
CA GLY A 163 -14.95 -9.45 -20.09
C GLY A 163 -13.85 -10.07 -19.22
N ALA A 164 -13.44 -9.43 -18.12
CA ALA A 164 -12.53 -10.05 -17.17
C ALA A 164 -13.19 -11.21 -16.43
N PHE A 165 -12.43 -12.30 -16.22
CA PHE A 165 -12.86 -13.46 -15.43
C PHE A 165 -12.71 -13.23 -13.92
N PHE A 166 -12.15 -12.10 -13.53
CA PHE A 166 -11.94 -11.69 -12.15
C PHE A 166 -12.61 -10.34 -11.86
N SER A 167 -12.94 -10.11 -10.59
CA SER A 167 -13.44 -8.84 -10.08
C SER A 167 -12.52 -8.34 -8.97
N ILE A 168 -12.40 -7.02 -8.86
CA ILE A 168 -11.58 -6.40 -7.82
C ILE A 168 -12.41 -5.42 -7.01
N GLY A 169 -12.21 -5.46 -5.69
CA GLY A 169 -12.76 -4.52 -4.74
C GLY A 169 -11.70 -4.05 -3.77
N GLY A 170 -11.93 -2.91 -3.13
CA GLY A 170 -11.12 -2.54 -1.98
C GLY A 170 -11.75 -1.48 -1.10
N THR A 171 -11.25 -1.43 0.12
CA THR A 171 -11.72 -0.53 1.17
C THR A 171 -10.54 0.08 1.91
N VAL A 172 -10.71 1.30 2.40
CA VAL A 172 -9.75 1.97 3.29
C VAL A 172 -10.49 2.57 4.47
N ASP A 173 -9.99 2.36 5.68
CA ASP A 173 -10.53 3.03 6.86
C ASP A 173 -10.05 4.50 6.93
N THR A 174 -10.65 5.29 7.82
CA THR A 174 -10.35 6.72 7.98
C THR A 174 -9.23 7.01 8.98
N LYS A 175 -8.55 5.99 9.51
CA LYS A 175 -7.55 6.14 10.57
C LYS A 175 -6.21 6.57 9.99
N ARG A 176 -5.39 7.25 10.80
CA ARG A 176 -4.00 7.58 10.45
C ARG A 176 -3.10 6.35 10.25
N ASN A 177 -3.47 5.24 10.89
CA ASN A 177 -2.89 3.91 10.68
C ASN A 177 -3.91 3.09 9.91
N ALA A 178 -4.05 3.41 8.64
CA ALA A 178 -5.16 2.94 7.84
C ALA A 178 -5.01 1.46 7.52
N LYS A 179 -6.11 0.72 7.62
CA LYS A 179 -6.21 -0.61 7.02
C LYS A 179 -6.79 -0.48 5.62
N ILE A 180 -6.06 -1.05 4.65
CA ILE A 180 -6.48 -1.18 3.26
C ILE A 180 -6.65 -2.67 2.98
N ILE A 181 -7.84 -3.05 2.52
CA ILE A 181 -8.16 -4.42 2.14
C ILE A 181 -8.52 -4.41 0.67
N ILE A 182 -7.80 -5.20 -0.11
CA ILE A 182 -8.07 -5.45 -1.52
C ILE A 182 -8.59 -6.88 -1.65
N THR A 183 -9.66 -7.08 -2.40
CA THR A 183 -10.19 -8.41 -2.70
C THR A 183 -10.15 -8.63 -4.19
N PHE A 184 -9.43 -9.66 -4.61
CA PHE A 184 -9.39 -10.16 -5.97
C PHE A 184 -10.21 -11.45 -5.98
N ASP A 185 -11.35 -11.45 -6.66
CA ASP A 185 -12.35 -12.52 -6.63
C ASP A 185 -12.71 -12.96 -8.06
N HIS A 186 -13.45 -14.05 -8.20
CA HIS A 186 -14.02 -14.46 -9.46
C HIS A 186 -15.11 -13.49 -9.94
N ASN A 187 -15.11 -13.15 -11.23
CA ASN A 187 -16.18 -12.34 -11.80
C ASN A 187 -17.41 -13.22 -12.07
N ARG A 188 -18.25 -13.42 -11.04
CA ARG A 188 -19.48 -14.23 -11.17
C ARG A 188 -20.51 -13.66 -12.14
N ARG A 189 -20.32 -12.44 -12.64
CA ARG A 189 -21.17 -11.83 -13.67
C ARG A 189 -20.69 -12.15 -15.09
N ASN A 190 -19.46 -12.65 -15.23
CA ASN A 190 -18.98 -13.18 -16.49
C ASN A 190 -19.38 -14.67 -16.56
N PRO A 191 -20.24 -15.07 -17.51
CA PRO A 191 -20.72 -16.45 -17.61
C PRO A 191 -19.74 -17.39 -18.31
N PHE A 192 -18.60 -16.88 -18.77
CA PHE A 192 -17.56 -17.61 -19.50
C PHE A 192 -16.38 -17.95 -18.59
#